data_AF-A0A372MD64-F1
#
_entry.id   AF-A0A372MD64-F1
#
_cell.length_a   1.000
_cell.length_b   1.000
_cell.length_c   1.000
_cell.angle_alpha   90.00
_cell.angle_beta   90.00
_cell.angle_gamma   90.00
#
_symmetry.space_group_name_H-M   'P 1'
#
loop_
_entity.id
_entity.type
_entity.pdbx_description
1 polymer ?
#
loop_
_entity_poly.entity_id
_entity_poly.type
_entity_poly.pdbx_seq_one_letter_code
_entity_poly.pdbx_strand_id
1 'polypeptide(L)'
;MFKKIPVYLVIFILVFPSALFAEGTDTTSTEKTPLLDITAFKNYIQGPDGYQMLSTTHDVLGYSSVLLGLAAGLFSPPVLGVDEDIHGFLGGAATTAAVLNIGVGALNYGNRFTTSEGLFTKDNIHIVMGVTGGVLLLVASLVSESDAHPIIAGLGTGLMGASIVFQLF
;
A
#
# COMPACT_ATOMS: atom_id res chain seq x y z
N MET A 1 -21.66 8.91 6.84
CA MET A 1 -21.42 7.67 7.61
C MET A 1 -20.12 6.92 7.22
N PHE A 2 -19.30 7.45 6.29
CA PHE A 2 -18.11 6.77 5.74
C PHE A 2 -16.81 6.92 6.54
N LYS A 3 -16.79 7.71 7.63
CA LYS A 3 -15.56 8.08 8.36
C LYS A 3 -14.82 6.92 9.06
N LYS A 4 -15.45 5.74 9.21
CA LYS A 4 -14.85 4.59 9.92
C LYS A 4 -14.31 3.50 9.00
N ILE A 5 -14.76 3.42 7.75
CA ILE A 5 -14.35 2.37 6.79
C ILE A 5 -12.84 2.46 6.47
N PRO A 6 -12.25 3.65 6.24
CA PRO A 6 -10.82 3.75 6.00
C PRO A 6 -10.00 3.28 7.21
N VAL A 7 -10.43 3.62 8.44
CA VAL A 7 -9.77 3.20 9.69
C VAL A 7 -9.79 1.69 9.85
N TYR A 8 -10.91 1.02 9.54
CA TYR A 8 -10.97 -0.44 9.56
C TYR A 8 -10.11 -1.08 8.47
N LEU A 9 -10.00 -0.48 7.30
CA LEU A 9 -9.06 -0.89 6.26
C LEU A 9 -7.61 -0.71 6.71
N VAL A 10 -7.25 0.39 7.36
CA VAL A 10 -5.90 0.60 7.91
C VAL A 10 -5.55 -0.48 8.93
N ILE A 11 -6.45 -0.74 9.89
CA ILE A 11 -6.25 -1.76 10.92
C ILE A 11 -6.15 -3.14 10.26
N PHE A 12 -6.97 -3.43 9.25
CA PHE A 12 -6.90 -4.67 8.49
C PHE A 12 -5.55 -4.78 7.76
N ILE A 13 -5.10 -3.78 7.00
CA ILE A 13 -3.80 -3.82 6.31
C ILE A 13 -2.60 -3.88 7.28
N LEU A 14 -2.66 -3.28 8.47
CA LEU A 14 -1.55 -3.31 9.44
C LEU A 14 -1.47 -4.62 10.23
N VAL A 15 -2.60 -5.29 10.47
CA VAL A 15 -2.68 -6.49 11.34
C VAL A 15 -2.75 -7.79 10.53
N PHE A 16 -3.30 -7.76 9.31
CA PHE A 16 -3.54 -8.96 8.52
C PHE A 16 -2.27 -9.58 7.93
N PRO A 17 -1.25 -8.83 7.46
CA PRO A 17 0.01 -9.40 7.00
C PRO A 17 0.76 -10.10 8.14
N SER A 18 0.80 -9.50 9.33
CA SER A 18 1.43 -10.09 10.50
C SER A 18 0.69 -11.34 11.01
N ALA A 19 -0.63 -11.44 10.82
CA ALA A 19 -1.39 -12.66 11.11
C ALA A 19 -1.20 -13.78 10.05
N LEU A 20 -0.94 -13.44 8.79
CA LEU A 20 -0.68 -14.40 7.71
C LEU A 20 0.76 -14.95 7.73
N PHE A 21 1.71 -14.17 8.26
CA PHE A 21 3.15 -14.49 8.31
C PHE A 21 3.70 -14.66 9.72
N ALA A 22 2.85 -14.71 10.75
CA ALA A 22 3.28 -15.15 12.08
C ALA A 22 3.70 -16.62 11.99
N GLU A 23 4.98 -16.84 11.71
CA GLU A 23 5.65 -18.12 11.92
C GLU A 23 5.60 -18.39 13.42
N GLY A 24 4.75 -19.33 13.82
CA GLY A 24 4.54 -19.67 15.22
C GLY A 24 5.80 -20.25 15.83
N THR A 25 6.59 -19.42 16.52
CA THR A 25 7.74 -19.86 17.33
C THR A 25 7.33 -20.32 18.73
N ASP A 26 6.08 -20.75 18.94
CA ASP A 26 5.60 -21.22 20.23
C ASP A 26 5.16 -22.67 20.16
N THR A 27 6.11 -23.57 20.47
CA THR A 27 5.94 -25.03 20.52
C THR A 27 5.03 -25.52 21.66
N THR A 28 4.32 -24.61 22.34
CA THR A 28 3.35 -24.95 23.41
C THR A 28 1.93 -24.43 23.17
N SER A 29 1.71 -23.67 22.10
CA SER A 29 0.36 -23.21 21.76
C SER A 29 -0.42 -24.32 21.07
N THR A 30 -1.58 -24.68 21.61
CA THR A 30 -2.56 -25.55 20.96
C THR A 30 -2.80 -24.99 19.56
N GLU A 31 -2.41 -25.72 18.51
CA GLU A 31 -2.64 -25.30 17.11
C GLU A 31 -4.11 -24.92 16.96
N LYS A 32 -4.37 -23.61 16.84
CA LYS A 32 -5.72 -23.15 16.50
C LYS A 32 -6.01 -23.69 15.12
N THR A 33 -6.94 -24.64 15.03
CA THR A 33 -7.44 -25.13 13.76
C THR A 33 -7.88 -23.92 12.93
N PRO A 34 -7.27 -23.65 11.77
CA PRO A 34 -7.63 -22.49 10.97
C PRO A 34 -9.12 -22.55 10.64
N LEU A 35 -9.85 -21.43 10.83
CA LEU A 35 -11.27 -21.33 10.46
C LEU A 35 -11.51 -21.55 8.95
N LEU A 36 -10.46 -21.38 8.15
CA LEU A 36 -10.42 -21.64 6.71
C LEU A 36 -9.12 -22.37 6.40
N ASP A 37 -9.21 -23.53 5.75
CA ASP A 37 -8.05 -24.16 5.14
C ASP A 37 -7.63 -23.35 3.90
N ILE A 38 -6.59 -22.53 4.08
CA ILE A 38 -5.99 -21.70 3.03
C ILE A 38 -4.71 -22.32 2.46
N THR A 39 -4.44 -23.60 2.71
CA THR A 39 -3.19 -24.26 2.30
C THR A 39 -3.02 -24.24 0.79
N ALA A 40 -4.09 -24.54 0.05
CA ALA A 40 -4.07 -24.47 -1.41
C ALA A 40 -3.78 -23.05 -1.93
N PHE A 41 -4.37 -22.04 -1.29
CA PHE A 41 -4.11 -20.63 -1.62
C PHE A 41 -2.67 -20.23 -1.31
N LYS A 42 -2.15 -20.59 -0.12
CA LYS A 42 -0.77 -20.33 0.30
C LYS A 42 0.23 -20.96 -0.66
N ASN A 43 0.02 -22.23 -1.03
CA ASN A 43 0.87 -22.93 -1.99
C ASN A 43 0.82 -22.28 -3.37
N TYR A 44 -0.35 -21.81 -3.81
CA TYR A 44 -0.50 -21.11 -5.08
C TYR A 44 0.27 -19.78 -5.09
N ILE A 45 0.07 -18.91 -4.09
CA ILE A 45 0.72 -17.59 -4.05
C ILE A 45 2.24 -17.67 -3.87
N GLN A 46 2.75 -18.76 -3.28
CA GLN A 46 4.19 -19.03 -3.15
C GLN A 46 4.79 -19.71 -4.39
N GLY A 47 3.96 -20.21 -5.30
CA GLY A 47 4.40 -20.80 -6.56
C GLY A 47 4.80 -19.74 -7.60
N PRO A 48 5.44 -20.14 -8.72
CA PRO A 48 5.89 -19.22 -9.77
C PRO A 48 4.76 -18.36 -10.35
N ASP A 49 3.60 -18.97 -10.60
CA ASP A 49 2.44 -18.27 -11.16
C ASP A 49 1.86 -17.26 -10.17
N GLY A 50 1.79 -17.64 -8.89
CA GLY A 50 1.35 -16.76 -7.80
C GLY A 50 2.28 -15.56 -7.62
N TYR A 51 3.60 -15.80 -7.64
CA TYR A 51 4.60 -14.74 -7.59
C TYR A 51 4.46 -13.77 -8.77
N GLN A 52 4.31 -14.26 -10.00
CA GLN A 52 4.16 -13.42 -11.18
C GLN A 52 2.86 -12.60 -11.14
N MET A 53 1.76 -13.22 -10.70
CA MET A 53 0.48 -12.54 -10.52
C MET A 53 0.60 -11.42 -9.48
N LEU A 54 1.15 -11.69 -8.30
CA LEU A 54 1.31 -10.70 -7.24
C LEU A 54 2.31 -9.61 -7.63
N SER A 55 3.40 -9.94 -8.32
CA SER A 55 4.36 -8.96 -8.87
C SER A 55 3.68 -8.01 -9.84
N THR A 56 2.95 -8.54 -10.82
CA THR A 56 2.25 -7.73 -11.82
C THR A 56 1.18 -6.87 -11.15
N THR A 57 0.47 -7.42 -10.17
CA THR A 57 -0.56 -6.70 -9.41
C THR A 57 0.05 -5.55 -8.60
N HIS A 58 1.20 -5.78 -7.95
CA HIS A 58 1.93 -4.74 -7.23
C HIS A 58 2.32 -3.59 -8.18
N ASP A 59 2.91 -3.90 -9.33
CA ASP A 59 3.33 -2.88 -10.29
C ASP A 59 2.14 -2.04 -10.80
N VAL A 60 1.04 -2.71 -11.19
CA VAL A 60 -0.17 -2.02 -11.69
C VAL A 60 -0.78 -1.14 -10.60
N LEU A 61 -0.91 -1.62 -9.37
CA LEU A 61 -1.47 -0.83 -8.26
C LEU A 61 -0.56 0.34 -7.89
N GLY A 62 0.76 0.13 -7.85
CA GLY A 62 1.75 1.17 -7.59
C GLY A 62 1.68 2.29 -8.63
N TYR A 63 1.75 1.95 -9.93
CA TYR A 63 1.67 2.93 -11.01
C TYR A 63 0.31 3.65 -11.02
N SER A 64 -0.78 2.90 -10.84
CA SER A 64 -2.12 3.48 -10.80
C SER A 64 -2.28 4.47 -9.65
N SER A 65 -1.77 4.13 -8.46
CA SER A 65 -1.83 5.03 -7.30
C SER A 65 -1.13 6.36 -7.57
N VAL A 66 0.07 6.32 -8.17
CA VAL A 66 0.82 7.54 -8.50
C VAL A 66 0.11 8.36 -9.57
N LEU A 67 -0.33 7.72 -10.67
CA LEU A 67 -1.03 8.42 -11.75
C LEU A 67 -2.34 9.06 -11.27
N LEU A 68 -3.13 8.33 -10.46
CA LEU A 68 -4.37 8.84 -9.87
C LEU A 68 -4.12 9.95 -8.86
N GLY A 69 -3.05 9.86 -8.05
CA GLY A 69 -2.68 10.92 -7.11
C GLY A 69 -2.25 12.20 -7.80
N LEU A 70 -1.43 12.09 -8.86
CA LEU A 70 -1.06 13.23 -9.71
C LEU A 70 -2.28 13.82 -10.40
N ALA A 71 -3.18 12.98 -10.93
CA ALA A 71 -4.43 13.42 -11.51
C ALA A 71 -5.30 14.14 -10.47
N ALA A 72 -5.46 13.61 -9.26
CA ALA A 72 -6.21 14.26 -8.19
C ALA A 72 -5.66 15.66 -7.89
N GLY A 73 -4.34 15.83 -7.83
CA GLY A 73 -3.70 17.14 -7.65
C GLY A 73 -3.99 18.11 -8.79
N LEU A 74 -3.88 17.63 -10.05
CA LEU A 74 -4.16 18.43 -11.23
C LEU A 74 -5.63 18.84 -11.33
N PHE A 75 -6.55 17.92 -11.06
CA PHE A 75 -8.00 18.13 -11.08
C PHE A 75 -8.53 18.74 -9.77
N SER A 76 -7.67 19.34 -8.94
CA SER A 76 -8.12 20.07 -7.76
C SER A 76 -8.82 21.39 -8.15
N PRO A 77 -9.87 21.81 -7.42
CA PRO A 77 -10.58 23.06 -7.72
C PRO A 77 -9.67 24.31 -7.81
N PRO A 78 -8.64 24.48 -6.96
CA PRO A 78 -7.73 25.63 -7.08
C PRO A 78 -6.86 25.64 -8.34
N VAL A 79 -6.62 24.48 -8.97
CA VAL A 79 -5.68 24.35 -10.11
C VAL A 79 -6.41 24.43 -11.44
N LEU A 80 -7.49 23.65 -11.62
CA LEU A 80 -8.23 23.59 -12.89
C LEU A 80 -9.69 24.05 -12.78
N GLY A 81 -10.16 24.49 -11.62
CA GLY A 81 -11.56 24.90 -11.43
C GLY A 81 -12.56 23.75 -11.63
N VAL A 82 -12.11 22.52 -11.43
CA VAL A 82 -12.93 21.30 -11.59
C VAL A 82 -13.68 21.01 -10.29
N ASP A 83 -14.80 20.28 -10.41
CA ASP A 83 -15.62 19.83 -9.30
C ASP A 83 -14.80 19.07 -8.24
N GLU A 84 -15.08 19.38 -6.97
CA GLU A 84 -14.48 18.74 -5.80
C GLU A 84 -14.76 17.23 -5.76
N ASP A 85 -15.87 16.79 -6.34
CA ASP A 85 -16.22 15.36 -6.45
C ASP A 85 -15.22 14.59 -7.33
N ILE A 86 -14.70 15.20 -8.40
CA ILE A 86 -13.70 14.56 -9.29
C ILE A 86 -12.36 14.48 -8.56
N HIS A 87 -11.94 15.55 -7.90
CA HIS A 87 -10.74 15.57 -7.07
C HIS A 87 -10.81 14.47 -5.98
N GLY A 88 -11.92 14.43 -5.24
CA GLY A 88 -12.16 13.46 -4.18
C GLY A 88 -12.20 12.02 -4.69
N PHE A 89 -12.85 11.77 -5.84
CA PHE A 89 -12.89 10.44 -6.46
C PHE A 89 -11.49 9.95 -6.85
N LEU A 90 -10.71 10.79 -7.55
CA LEU A 90 -9.35 10.45 -7.97
C LEU A 90 -8.43 10.22 -6.76
N GLY A 91 -8.51 11.08 -5.74
CA GLY A 91 -7.72 10.94 -4.51
C GLY A 91 -8.09 9.69 -3.70
N GLY A 92 -9.39 9.37 -3.62
CA GLY A 92 -9.87 8.14 -2.99
C GLY A 92 -9.43 6.88 -3.73
N ALA A 93 -9.47 6.90 -5.07
CA ALA A 93 -8.98 5.81 -5.90
C ALA A 93 -7.45 5.63 -5.77
N ALA A 94 -6.69 6.73 -5.75
CA ALA A 94 -5.25 6.72 -5.54
C ALA A 94 -4.87 6.09 -4.20
N THR A 95 -5.60 6.46 -3.14
CA THR A 95 -5.42 5.92 -1.79
C THR A 95 -5.76 4.44 -1.72
N THR A 96 -6.87 4.03 -2.33
CA THR A 96 -7.26 2.62 -2.39
C THR A 96 -6.20 1.78 -3.10
N ALA A 97 -5.73 2.24 -4.25
CA ALA A 97 -4.64 1.60 -4.98
C ALA A 97 -3.36 1.52 -4.15
N ALA A 98 -2.98 2.59 -3.43
CA ALA A 98 -1.80 2.60 -2.56
C ALA A 98 -1.88 1.56 -1.44
N VAL A 99 -3.02 1.50 -0.76
CA VAL A 99 -3.24 0.58 0.36
C VAL A 99 -3.23 -0.87 -0.11
N LEU A 100 -3.90 -1.18 -1.23
CA LEU A 100 -3.83 -2.50 -1.85
C LEU A 100 -2.39 -2.83 -2.30
N ASN A 101 -1.68 -1.85 -2.86
CA ASN A 101 -0.30 -2.02 -3.29
C ASN A 101 0.63 -2.44 -2.15
N ILE A 102 0.49 -1.80 -0.98
CA ILE A 102 1.22 -2.16 0.24
C ILE A 102 0.90 -3.60 0.65
N GLY A 103 -0.38 -3.98 0.66
CA GLY A 103 -0.80 -5.34 1.02
C GLY A 103 -0.22 -6.39 0.08
N VAL A 104 -0.31 -6.18 -1.24
CA VAL A 104 0.24 -7.09 -2.25
C VAL A 104 1.78 -7.14 -2.17
N GLY A 105 2.43 -5.99 -1.93
CA GLY A 105 3.88 -5.93 -1.74
C GLY A 105 4.33 -6.72 -0.52
N ALA A 106 3.61 -6.61 0.60
CA ALA A 106 3.88 -7.40 1.80
C ALA A 106 3.73 -8.92 1.54
N LEU A 107 2.72 -9.32 0.75
CA LEU A 107 2.52 -10.72 0.38
C LEU A 107 3.62 -11.27 -0.52
N ASN A 108 4.09 -10.48 -1.50
CA ASN A 108 5.02 -10.96 -2.53
C ASN A 108 6.50 -10.75 -2.18
N TYR A 109 6.81 -9.70 -1.43
CA TYR A 109 8.17 -9.20 -1.20
C TYR A 109 8.51 -9.03 0.28
N GLY A 110 7.68 -9.52 1.20
CA GLY A 110 7.90 -9.33 2.65
C GLY A 110 9.24 -9.85 3.16
N ASN A 111 9.83 -10.84 2.48
CA ASN A 111 11.14 -11.39 2.79
C ASN A 111 12.32 -10.58 2.23
N ARG A 112 12.08 -9.57 1.38
CA ARG A 112 13.14 -8.74 0.77
C ARG A 112 13.57 -7.57 1.64
N PHE A 113 12.74 -7.18 2.61
CA PHE A 113 13.15 -6.19 3.61
C PHE A 113 14.13 -6.84 4.60
N THR A 114 15.41 -6.50 4.51
CA THR A 114 16.45 -7.08 5.36
C THR A 114 17.49 -6.04 5.76
N THR A 115 17.95 -6.10 7.01
CA THR A 115 19.03 -5.26 7.52
C THR A 115 20.41 -5.91 7.40
N SER A 116 20.48 -7.18 6.97
CA SER A 116 21.74 -7.95 6.88
C SER A 116 22.76 -7.35 5.92
N GLU A 117 22.30 -6.70 4.85
CA GLU A 117 23.13 -6.04 3.84
C GLU A 117 23.16 -4.51 4.02
N GLY A 118 22.67 -4.01 5.17
CA GLY A 118 22.54 -2.59 5.47
C GLY A 118 21.15 -2.02 5.16
N LEU A 119 20.89 -0.81 5.66
CA LEU A 119 19.56 -0.17 5.54
C LEU A 119 19.31 0.52 4.20
N PHE A 120 20.37 0.85 3.46
CA PHE A 120 20.30 1.63 2.21
C PHE A 120 20.40 0.76 0.95
N THR A 121 19.93 -0.49 1.03
CA THR A 121 19.76 -1.32 -0.16
C THR A 121 18.63 -0.79 -1.02
N LYS A 122 18.68 -1.14 -2.31
CA LYS A 122 17.67 -0.70 -3.27
C LYS A 122 16.25 -1.10 -2.82
N ASP A 123 16.11 -2.35 -2.38
CA ASP A 123 14.85 -2.90 -1.90
C ASP A 123 14.35 -2.20 -0.63
N ASN A 124 15.22 -1.96 0.36
CA ASN A 124 14.81 -1.28 1.60
C ASN A 124 14.34 0.14 1.33
N ILE A 125 15.07 0.88 0.50
CA ILE A 125 14.71 2.26 0.14
C ILE A 125 13.37 2.28 -0.61
N HIS A 126 13.19 1.40 -1.61
CA HIS A 126 11.93 1.29 -2.33
C HIS A 126 10.76 0.96 -1.40
N ILE A 127 10.92 -0.03 -0.52
CA ILE A 127 9.89 -0.47 0.42
C ILE A 127 9.53 0.67 1.39
N VAL A 128 10.52 1.31 2.02
CA VAL A 128 10.27 2.38 3.00
C VAL A 128 9.60 3.57 2.34
N MET A 129 10.08 4.01 1.17
CA MET A 129 9.48 5.15 0.46
C MET A 129 8.07 4.81 -0.04
N GLY A 130 7.87 3.62 -0.62
CA GLY A 130 6.58 3.18 -1.12
C GLY A 130 5.52 3.04 -0.02
N VAL A 131 5.87 2.39 1.10
CA VAL A 131 4.97 2.24 2.25
C VAL A 131 4.69 3.59 2.89
N THR A 132 5.71 4.42 3.12
CA THR A 132 5.54 5.76 3.70
C THR A 132 4.64 6.62 2.82
N GLY A 133 4.88 6.62 1.50
CA GLY A 133 4.06 7.35 0.54
C GLY A 133 2.60 6.90 0.55
N GLY A 134 2.35 5.59 0.54
CA GLY A 134 0.98 5.06 0.59
C GLY A 134 0.26 5.31 1.92
N VAL A 135 0.99 5.26 3.05
CA VAL A 135 0.44 5.66 4.36
C VAL A 135 0.09 7.14 4.38
N LEU A 136 0.93 8.02 3.80
CA LEU A 136 0.61 9.44 3.73
C LEU A 136 -0.63 9.71 2.86
N LEU A 137 -0.84 9.00 1.75
CA LEU A 137 -2.09 9.10 0.97
C LEU A 137 -3.32 8.71 1.79
N LEU A 138 -3.20 7.66 2.59
CA LEU A 138 -4.25 7.23 3.51
C LEU A 138 -4.50 8.27 4.61
N VAL A 139 -3.46 8.85 5.19
CA VAL A 139 -3.59 9.93 6.17
C VAL A 139 -4.23 11.16 5.51
N ALA A 140 -3.83 11.53 4.30
CA ALA A 140 -4.40 12.65 3.56
C ALA A 140 -5.92 12.49 3.37
N SER A 141 -6.38 11.27 3.06
CA SER A 141 -7.81 10.94 2.96
C SER A 141 -8.56 11.08 4.30
N LEU A 142 -7.88 10.89 5.42
CA LEU A 142 -8.47 11.07 6.76
C LEU A 142 -8.52 12.53 7.21
N VAL A 143 -7.67 13.39 6.65
CA VAL A 143 -7.57 14.82 6.97
C VAL A 143 -8.00 15.73 5.81
N SER A 144 -8.91 15.26 4.95
CA SER A 144 -9.32 15.96 3.70
C SER A 144 -9.71 17.43 3.89
N GLU A 145 -10.33 17.76 5.01
CA GLU A 145 -10.80 19.12 5.34
C GLU A 145 -9.71 20.02 5.96
N SER A 146 -8.48 19.54 6.11
CA SER A 146 -7.38 20.27 6.75
C SER A 146 -6.49 20.95 5.71
N ASP A 147 -5.96 22.13 6.05
CA ASP A 147 -4.92 22.80 5.27
C ASP A 147 -3.66 21.94 5.03
N ALA A 148 -3.43 20.93 5.88
CA ALA A 148 -2.33 19.99 5.70
C ALA A 148 -2.59 18.94 4.59
N HIS A 149 -3.84 18.75 4.17
CA HIS A 149 -4.24 17.76 3.15
C HIS A 149 -3.40 17.81 1.87
N PRO A 150 -3.26 18.95 1.16
CA PRO A 150 -2.50 19.00 -0.09
C PRO A 150 -1.02 18.67 0.11
N ILE A 151 -0.42 19.06 1.25
CA ILE A 151 0.98 18.78 1.56
C ILE A 151 1.18 17.28 1.78
N ILE A 152 0.33 16.67 2.62
CA ILE A 152 0.43 15.25 2.94
C ILE A 152 0.13 14.39 1.71
N ALA A 153 -0.91 14.73 0.93
CA ALA A 153 -1.25 14.03 -0.31
C ALA A 153 -0.11 14.13 -1.33
N GLY A 154 0.44 15.33 -1.53
CA GLY A 154 1.55 15.57 -2.44
C GLY A 154 2.82 14.80 -2.04
N LEU A 155 3.18 14.79 -0.75
CA LEU A 155 4.29 13.99 -0.24
C LEU A 155 4.02 12.49 -0.40
N GLY A 156 2.78 12.05 -0.18
CA GLY A 156 2.38 10.66 -0.35
C GLY A 156 2.56 10.17 -1.78
N THR A 157 1.94 10.87 -2.74
CA THR A 157 2.12 10.59 -4.18
C THR A 157 3.58 10.71 -4.60
N GLY A 158 4.29 11.74 -4.13
CA GLY A 158 5.68 11.99 -4.48
C GLY A 158 6.62 10.88 -4.03
N LEU A 159 6.50 10.41 -2.78
CA LEU A 159 7.33 9.31 -2.27
C LEU A 159 7.05 7.98 -2.98
N MET A 160 5.79 7.68 -3.30
CA MET A 160 5.46 6.51 -4.12
C MET A 160 6.03 6.62 -5.53
N GLY A 161 5.92 7.79 -6.17
CA GLY A 161 6.51 8.02 -7.49
C GLY A 161 8.04 7.89 -7.47
N ALA A 162 8.68 8.46 -6.44
CA ALA A 162 10.12 8.33 -6.23
C ALA A 162 10.55 6.87 -5.98
N SER A 163 9.76 6.09 -5.23
CA SER A 163 10.06 4.67 -5.00
C SER A 163 10.03 3.85 -6.29
N ILE A 164 9.07 4.13 -7.17
CA ILE A 164 8.99 3.51 -8.50
C ILE A 164 10.22 3.88 -9.33
N VAL A 165 10.53 5.17 -9.47
CA VAL A 165 11.66 5.63 -10.27
C VAL A 165 12.96 5.05 -9.74
N PHE A 166 13.16 5.07 -8.44
CA PHE A 166 14.34 4.49 -7.80
C PHE A 166 14.46 2.98 -8.01
N GLN A 167 13.34 2.25 -8.13
CA GLN A 167 13.40 0.82 -8.42
C GLN A 167 13.80 0.52 -9.88
N LEU A 168 13.56 1.46 -10.80
CA LEU A 168 13.88 1.30 -12.23
C LEU A 168 15.36 1.55 -12.55
N PHE A 169 16.06 2.39 -11.78
CA PHE A 169 17.47 2.76 -12.00
C PHE A 169 18.39 2.17 -10.93
#